data_AF-A0A1C6H987-F1
#
_entry.id   AF-A0A1C6H987-F1
#
_cell.length_a   1.000
_cell.length_b   1.000
_cell.length_c   1.000
_cell.angle_alpha   90.00
_cell.angle_beta   90.00
_cell.angle_gamma   90.00
#
_symmetry.space_group_name_H-M   'P 1'
#
loop_
_entity.id
_entity.type
_entity.pdbx_description
1 polymer ?
#
loop_
_entity_poly.entity_id
_entity_poly.type
_entity_poly.pdbx_seq_one_letter_code
_entity_poly.pdbx_strand_id
1 'polypeptide(L)' 'MKIKLNPDQEIVSTIREGLKRTSGYCPCRRERTEATKCMCQEFKDQIADPGFEGFCHCMLYYKSLQD' A
#
# COMPACT_ATOMS: atom_id res chain seq x y z
N MET A 1 -7.45 4.03 -14.66
CA MET A 1 -6.89 4.08 -13.27
C MET A 1 -6.68 2.68 -12.75
N LYS A 2 -5.42 2.22 -12.68
CA LYS A 2 -5.11 0.88 -12.18
C LYS A 2 -4.15 0.97 -11.01
N ILE A 3 -4.49 0.29 -9.92
CA ILE A 3 -3.59 0.06 -8.80
C ILE A 3 -2.87 -1.25 -9.08
N LYS A 4 -1.56 -1.16 -9.30
CA LYS A 4 -0.69 -2.30 -9.61
C LYS A 4 0.19 -2.59 -8.38
N LEU A 5 0.66 -3.81 -8.26
CA LEU A 5 1.72 -4.12 -7.29
C LEU A 5 3.03 -3.49 -7.76
N ASN A 6 3.96 -3.31 -6.82
CA ASN A 6 5.33 -2.96 -7.16
C ASN A 6 5.91 -3.99 -8.16
N PRO A 7 6.57 -3.55 -9.26
CA PRO A 7 7.23 -4.48 -10.18
C PRO A 7 8.33 -5.30 -9.50
N ASP A 8 8.98 -4.74 -8.46
CA ASP A 8 9.97 -5.46 -7.66
C ASP A 8 9.30 -6.52 -6.77
N GLN A 9 9.54 -7.78 -7.11
CA GLN A 9 8.96 -8.93 -6.41
C GLN A 9 9.52 -9.13 -5.00
N GLU A 10 10.76 -8.68 -4.73
CA GLU A 10 11.36 -8.78 -3.40
C GLU A 10 10.65 -7.84 -2.42
N ILE A 11 10.36 -6.61 -2.86
CA ILE A 11 9.54 -5.66 -2.10
C ILE A 11 8.14 -6.23 -1.84
N VAL A 12 7.48 -6.74 -2.89
CA VAL A 12 6.13 -7.33 -2.75
C VAL A 12 6.13 -8.48 -1.73
N SER A 13 7.12 -9.37 -1.81
CA SER A 13 7.26 -10.50 -0.88
C SER A 13 7.46 -10.00 0.56
N THR A 14 8.42 -9.11 0.76
CA THR A 14 8.77 -8.56 2.09
C THR A 14 7.57 -7.88 2.76
N ILE A 15 6.82 -7.06 2.02
CA ILE A 15 5.64 -6.38 2.59
C ILE A 15 4.51 -7.38 2.85
N ARG A 16 4.29 -8.38 1.98
CA ARG A 16 3.28 -9.43 2.22
C ARG A 16 3.59 -10.28 3.45
N GLU A 17 4.85 -10.61 3.69
CA GLU A 17 5.28 -11.26 4.92
C GLU A 17 5.04 -10.37 6.14
N GLY A 18 5.39 -9.08 6.04
CA GLY A 18 5.08 -8.09 7.06
C GLY A 18 3.59 -8.06 7.40
N LEU A 19 2.73 -7.99 6.38
CA LEU A 19 1.27 -8.02 6.54
C LEU A 19 0.77 -9.30 7.22
N LYS A 20 1.35 -10.47 6.92
CA LYS A 20 0.99 -11.72 7.62
C LYS A 20 1.36 -11.63 9.11
N ARG A 21 2.57 -11.16 9.43
CA ARG A 21 3.07 -11.03 10.82
C ARG A 21 2.28 -10.03 11.65
N THR A 22 1.75 -8.99 11.00
CA THR A 22 0.93 -7.96 11.63
C THR A 22 -0.56 -8.26 11.57
N SER A 23 -1.01 -9.43 11.10
CA SER A 23 -2.44 -9.75 10.96
C SER A 23 -3.21 -8.76 10.06
N GLY A 24 -2.56 -8.26 9.00
CA GLY A 24 -3.14 -7.40 7.97
C GLY A 24 -2.93 -5.89 8.17
N TYR A 25 -2.33 -5.46 9.29
CA TYR A 25 -1.99 -4.04 9.53
C TYR A 25 -0.68 -3.65 8.81
N CYS A 26 -0.53 -2.39 8.38
CA CYS A 26 0.65 -1.93 7.65
C CYS A 26 1.94 -2.27 8.41
N PRO A 27 2.91 -3.00 7.84
CA PRO A 27 4.17 -3.26 8.52
C PRO A 27 5.00 -1.98 8.76
N CYS A 28 4.68 -0.90 8.05
CA CYS A 28 5.25 0.43 8.26
C CYS A 28 4.78 1.16 9.52
N ARG A 29 3.70 0.70 10.16
CA ARG A 29 3.09 1.36 11.32
C ARG A 29 3.23 0.49 12.56
N ARG A 30 3.52 1.13 13.70
CA ARG A 30 3.55 0.46 15.01
C ARG A 30 2.14 0.18 15.52
N GLU A 31 1.23 1.13 15.29
CA GLU A 31 -0.16 1.05 15.75
C GLU A 31 -1.00 0.12 14.86
N ARG A 32 -1.82 -0.71 15.50
CA ARG A 32 -2.77 -1.63 14.86
C ARG A 32 -4.18 -1.08 15.03
N THR A 33 -4.58 -0.22 14.10
CA THR A 33 -5.91 0.42 14.07
C THR A 33 -6.52 0.19 12.69
N GLU A 34 -7.83 0.39 12.55
CA GLU A 34 -8.48 0.24 11.25
C GLU A 34 -7.88 1.17 10.18
N ALA A 35 -7.38 2.35 10.56
CA ALA A 35 -6.70 3.26 9.65
C ALA A 35 -5.38 2.68 9.10
N THR A 36 -4.71 1.80 9.85
CA THR A 36 -3.45 1.17 9.41
C THR A 36 -3.65 -0.18 8.73
N LYS A 37 -4.88 -0.72 8.69
CA LYS A 37 -5.19 -1.98 8.00
C LYS A 37 -4.98 -1.84 6.50
N CYS A 38 -4.19 -2.72 5.90
CA CYS A 38 -3.88 -2.65 4.48
C CYS A 38 -5.12 -2.96 3.61
N MET A 39 -5.48 -2.19 2.60
CA MET A 39 -4.91 -0.91 2.18
C MET A 39 -5.27 0.22 3.17
N CYS A 40 -4.24 0.88 3.72
CA CYS A 40 -4.40 1.85 4.80
C CYS A 40 -5.17 3.10 4.35
N GLN A 41 -5.77 3.80 5.31
CA GLN A 41 -6.55 5.01 5.06
C GLN A 41 -5.71 6.06 4.33
N GLU A 42 -4.46 6.27 4.73
CA GLU A 42 -3.54 7.20 4.08
C GLU A 42 -3.43 6.97 2.57
N PHE A 43 -3.21 5.72 2.14
CA PHE A 43 -3.12 5.44 0.71
C PHE A 43 -4.48 5.54 0.01
N LYS A 44 -5.57 5.15 0.69
CA LYS A 44 -6.94 5.35 0.17
C LYS A 44 -7.26 6.82 -0.08
N ASP A 45 -6.82 7.70 0.81
CA ASP A 45 -7.02 9.15 0.70
C ASP A 45 -6.18 9.72 -0.44
N GLN A 46 -4.92 9.29 -0.59
CA GLN A 46 -4.07 9.68 -1.73
C GLN A 46 -4.68 9.25 -3.07
N ILE A 47 -5.15 8.00 -3.20
CA ILE A 47 -5.72 7.52 -4.46
C ILE A 47 -7.12 8.09 -4.74
N ALA A 48 -7.79 8.71 -3.76
CA ALA A 48 -9.04 9.43 -3.97
C ALA A 48 -8.83 10.72 -4.77
N ASP A 49 -7.62 11.32 -4.73
CA ASP A 49 -7.24 12.41 -5.62
C ASP A 49 -7.08 11.87 -7.05
N PRO A 50 -7.89 12.32 -8.04
CA PRO A 50 -7.78 11.87 -9.41
C PRO A 50 -6.42 12.17 -10.06
N GLY A 51 -5.69 13.18 -9.60
CA GLY A 51 -4.37 13.57 -10.08
C GLY A 51 -3.21 12.81 -9.44
N PHE A 52 -3.44 12.01 -8.40
CA PHE A 52 -2.37 11.29 -7.73
C PHE A 52 -1.85 10.12 -8.58
N GLU A 53 -0.56 10.15 -8.87
CA GLU A 53 0.24 9.05 -9.42
C GLU A 53 1.39 8.76 -8.45
N GLY A 54 1.57 7.50 -8.07
CA GLY A 54 2.66 7.15 -7.16
C GLY A 54 2.42 5.92 -6.30
N PHE A 55 3.41 5.66 -5.45
CA PHE A 55 3.43 4.53 -4.52
C PHE A 55 2.74 4.86 -3.20
N CYS A 56 2.19 3.83 -2.55
CA CYS A 56 1.93 3.90 -1.11
C CYS A 56 3.25 3.96 -0.32
N HIS A 57 3.23 4.40 0.94
CA HIS A 57 4.44 4.55 1.76
C HIS A 57 5.30 3.26 1.87
N CYS A 58 4.66 2.09 1.99
CA CYS A 58 5.34 0.78 2.00
C CYS A 58 5.89 0.34 0.64
N MET A 59 5.60 1.09 -0.42
CA MET A 59 5.89 0.73 -1.80
C MET A 59 5.27 -0.59 -2.25
N LEU A 60 4.17 -1.06 -1.65
CA LEU A 60 3.48 -2.28 -2.11
C LEU A 60 2.62 -2.04 -3.35
N TYR A 61 1.93 -0.90 -3.38
CA TYR A 61 0.98 -0.54 -4.43
C TYR A 61 1.44 0.72 -5.14
N TYR A 62 1.29 0.75 -6.46
CA TYR A 62 1.47 1.91 -7.32
C TYR A 62 0.13 2.25 -8.00
N LYS A 63 -0.31 3.50 -7.88
CA LYS A 63 -1.40 4.01 -8.71
C LYS A 63 -0.81 4.61 -9.97
N SER A 64 -1.28 4.12 -11.11
CA SER A 64 -0.96 4.65 -12.44
C SER A 64 -2.15 5.45 -12.98
N LEU A 65 -1.88 6.66 -13.48
CA LEU A 65 -2.85 7.43 -14.26
C LEU A 65 -3.04 6.85 -15.67
N GLN A 66 -2.02 6.16 -16.17
CA GLN A 66 -2.03 5.43 -17.45
C GLN A 66 -2.53 3.99 -17.24
N ASP A 67 -3.13 3.37 -18.26
CA ASP A 67 -3.67 2.00 -18.20
C ASP A 67 -2.60 0.90 -18.30
#